data_AF-A0A946TXI0-F1
#
_entry.id   AF-A0A946TXI0-F1
#
_cell.length_a   1.000
_cell.length_b   1.000
_cell.length_c   1.000
_cell.angle_alpha   90.00
_cell.angle_beta   90.00
_cell.angle_gamma   90.00
#
_symmetry.space_group_name_H-M   'P 1'
#
loop_
_entity.id
_entity.type
_entity.pdbx_description
1 polymer ?
#
loop_
_entity_poly.entity_id
_entity_poly.type
_entity_poly.pdbx_seq_one_letter_code
_entity_poly.pdbx_strand_id
1 'polypeptide(L)'
;MRVNGSDSRKPWCPVCESHTDYHLESESSSMYTCNECGSSTWKPTAPVPLTIVVLGLVFSLNALAFAALSGKISSGLNLENGFAAVVIWVVSIMLLIVVWNNWKHWRKFHRWKKKQRH
;
A
#
# COMPACT_ATOMS: atom_id res chain seq x y z
N MET A 1 23.49 21.46 7.79
CA MET A 1 23.67 20.06 8.27
C MET A 1 23.92 19.19 7.04
N ARG A 2 25.00 18.39 7.03
CA ARG A 2 25.40 17.59 5.85
C ARG A 2 24.39 16.46 5.63
N VAL A 3 23.72 16.46 4.48
CA VAL A 3 22.88 15.35 4.04
C VAL A 3 23.80 14.19 3.67
N ASN A 4 24.03 13.30 4.63
CA ASN A 4 24.80 12.07 4.43
C ASN A 4 24.02 11.13 3.51
N GLY A 5 24.47 11.04 2.25
CA GLY A 5 24.35 9.88 1.38
C GLY A 5 22.92 9.48 0.98
N SER A 6 22.71 9.35 -0.34
CA SER A 6 21.49 8.84 -0.99
C SER A 6 21.24 7.34 -0.74
N ASP A 7 21.26 6.92 0.51
CA ASP A 7 21.06 5.54 0.90
C ASP A 7 19.58 5.16 0.73
N SER A 8 19.26 4.57 -0.43
CA SER A 8 17.88 4.36 -0.89
C SER A 8 17.07 3.36 -0.06
N ARG A 9 17.65 2.82 1.02
CA ARG A 9 16.99 1.93 1.98
C ARG A 9 16.37 2.69 3.15
N LYS A 10 16.77 3.94 3.38
CA LYS A 10 16.18 4.76 4.42
C LYS A 10 14.72 5.11 4.04
N PRO A 11 13.80 5.18 5.02
CA PRO A 11 12.46 5.73 4.80
C PRO A 11 12.55 7.09 4.11
N TRP A 12 11.50 7.54 3.43
CA TRP A 12 11.48 8.84 2.79
C TRP A 12 10.23 9.59 3.21
N CYS A 13 10.38 10.87 3.58
CA CYS A 13 9.26 11.70 3.96
C CYS A 13 8.65 12.37 2.72
N PRO A 14 7.38 12.06 2.37
CA PRO A 14 6.74 12.63 1.18
C PRO A 14 6.33 14.10 1.31
N VAL A 15 6.37 14.66 2.53
CA VAL A 15 6.05 16.06 2.81
C VAL A 15 7.31 16.93 2.74
N CYS A 16 8.34 16.61 3.53
CA CYS A 16 9.63 17.33 3.51
C CYS A 16 10.50 17.08 2.27
N GLU A 17 10.16 16.07 1.44
CA GLU A 17 11.00 15.62 0.33
C GLU A 17 12.46 15.35 0.75
N SER A 18 12.67 14.76 1.93
CA SER A 18 14.00 14.49 2.46
C SER A 18 14.05 13.12 3.15
N HIS A 19 15.25 12.55 3.22
CA HIS A 19 15.55 11.50 4.18
C HIS A 19 15.84 12.20 5.51
N THR A 20 14.96 12.06 6.48
CA THR A 20 15.12 12.65 7.82
C THR A 20 15.70 11.61 8.78
N ASP A 21 16.18 12.05 9.95
CA ASP A 21 16.31 11.15 11.08
C ASP A 21 14.91 10.80 11.59
N TYR A 22 14.69 9.52 11.93
CA TYR A 22 13.38 9.00 12.31
C TYR A 22 13.35 8.67 13.79
N HIS A 23 12.24 8.99 14.45
CA HIS A 23 11.83 8.27 15.66
C HIS A 23 10.79 7.21 15.29
N LEU A 24 10.92 6.04 15.92
CA LEU A 24 9.83 5.08 16.02
C LEU A 24 8.67 5.77 16.74
N GLU A 25 7.46 5.71 16.18
CA GLU A 25 6.26 6.30 16.80
C GLU A 25 5.96 5.65 18.17
N SER A 26 6.41 4.40 18.36
CA SER A 26 6.51 3.68 19.64
C SER A 26 7.49 2.50 19.50
N GLU A 27 7.98 1.94 20.62
CA GLU A 27 8.84 0.73 20.61
C GLU A 27 8.20 -0.47 19.88
N SER A 28 6.87 -0.48 19.74
CA SER A 28 6.09 -1.52 19.04
C SER A 28 5.63 -1.13 17.64
N SER A 29 5.89 0.10 17.17
CA SER A 29 5.41 0.60 15.89
C SER A 29 6.34 0.22 14.76
N SER A 30 5.78 -0.30 13.66
CA SER A 30 6.51 -0.46 12.39
C SER A 30 6.50 0.81 11.52
N MET A 31 5.84 1.87 11.99
CA MET A 31 5.73 3.16 11.33
C MET A 31 6.75 4.14 11.90
N TYR A 32 7.51 4.75 11.00
CA TYR A 32 8.47 5.79 11.31
C TYR A 32 7.83 7.15 11.00
N THR A 33 7.88 8.08 11.94
CA THR A 33 7.40 9.46 11.74
C THR A 33 8.57 10.39 11.39
N CYS A 34 8.31 11.39 10.55
CA CYS A 34 9.29 12.38 10.18
C CYS A 34 9.48 13.38 11.33
N ASN A 35 10.71 13.57 11.81
CA ASN A 35 11.00 14.50 12.90
C ASN A 35 10.75 15.99 12.55
N GLU A 36 10.76 16.35 11.26
CA GLU A 36 10.57 17.75 10.85
C GLU A 36 9.10 18.16 10.70
N CYS A 37 8.23 17.27 10.23
CA CYS A 37 6.83 17.61 9.95
C CYS A 37 5.81 16.71 10.65
N GLY A 38 6.25 15.72 11.43
CA GLY A 38 5.39 14.74 12.10
C GLY A 38 4.67 13.78 11.16
N SER A 39 4.84 13.90 9.83
CA SER A 39 4.12 13.03 8.89
C SER A 39 4.68 11.61 8.86
N SER A 40 3.81 10.64 8.54
CA SER A 40 4.21 9.25 8.37
C SER A 40 5.20 9.13 7.21
N THR A 41 6.32 8.46 7.46
CA THR A 41 7.31 8.21 6.43
C THR A 41 6.87 7.01 5.59
N TRP A 42 7.31 7.00 4.33
CA TRP A 42 7.03 5.92 3.40
C TRP A 42 8.33 5.20 3.06
N LYS A 43 8.32 3.86 3.18
CA LYS A 43 9.45 3.03 2.76
C LYS A 43 9.39 2.81 1.25
N PRO A 44 10.53 2.94 0.52
CA PRO A 44 10.58 2.67 -0.92
C PRO A 44 10.21 1.22 -1.26
N THR A 45 8.92 0.98 -1.51
CA THR A 45 8.40 -0.34 -1.89
C THR A 45 8.15 -0.38 -3.40
N ALA A 46 8.88 -1.25 -4.10
CA ALA A 46 8.77 -1.39 -5.54
C ALA A 46 7.29 -1.68 -5.94
N PRO A 47 6.71 -0.89 -6.84
CA PRO A 47 5.28 -0.93 -7.10
C PRO A 47 4.87 -2.21 -7.84
N VAL A 48 5.74 -2.73 -8.72
CA VAL A 48 5.47 -3.93 -9.53
C VAL A 48 5.23 -5.18 -8.66
N PRO A 49 6.15 -5.60 -7.77
CA PRO A 49 5.91 -6.79 -6.94
C PRO A 49 4.70 -6.62 -6.01
N LEU A 50 4.48 -5.42 -5.44
CA LEU A 50 3.30 -5.15 -4.64
C LEU A 50 2.00 -5.30 -5.46
N THR A 51 1.99 -4.77 -6.68
CA THR A 51 0.84 -4.86 -7.58
C THR A 51 0.54 -6.32 -7.92
N ILE A 52 1.55 -7.14 -8.23
CA ILE A 52 1.37 -8.56 -8.55
C ILE A 52 0.74 -9.31 -7.37
N VAL A 53 1.27 -9.13 -6.16
CA VAL A 53 0.74 -9.79 -4.95
C VAL A 53 -0.71 -9.38 -4.70
N VAL A 54 -1.01 -8.08 -4.77
CA VAL A 54 -2.36 -7.57 -4.53
C VAL A 54 -3.35 -8.04 -5.60
N LEU A 55 -2.97 -8.01 -6.88
CA LEU A 55 -3.82 -8.52 -7.95
C LEU A 55 -4.09 -10.03 -7.79
N GLY A 56 -3.08 -10.80 -7.37
CA GLY A 56 -3.27 -12.21 -7.02
C GLY A 56 -4.31 -12.39 -5.93
N LEU A 57 -4.21 -11.64 -4.83
CA LEU A 57 -5.19 -11.69 -3.72
C LEU A 57 -6.60 -11.29 -4.17
N VAL A 58 -6.72 -10.18 -4.90
CA VAL A 58 -8.01 -9.70 -5.43
C VAL A 58 -8.62 -10.76 -6.35
N PHE A 59 -7.85 -11.32 -7.27
CA PHE A 59 -8.33 -12.35 -8.18
C PHE A 59 -8.78 -13.61 -7.43
N SER A 60 -7.98 -14.10 -6.49
CA SER A 60 -8.31 -15.27 -5.67
C SER A 60 -9.59 -15.06 -4.84
N LEU A 61 -9.74 -13.91 -4.20
CA LEU A 61 -10.93 -13.57 -3.41
C LEU A 61 -12.19 -13.51 -4.28
N ASN A 62 -12.09 -12.89 -5.46
CA ASN A 62 -13.22 -12.80 -6.38
C ASN A 62 -13.56 -14.16 -7.01
N ALA A 63 -12.55 -14.99 -7.33
CA ALA A 63 -12.77 -16.35 -7.79
C ALA A 63 -13.46 -17.22 -6.72
N LEU A 64 -13.05 -17.10 -5.46
CA LEU A 64 -13.69 -17.78 -4.33
C LEU A 64 -15.15 -17.34 -4.17
N ALA A 65 -15.40 -16.04 -4.23
CA ALA A 65 -16.76 -15.48 -4.17
C ALA A 65 -17.62 -16.03 -5.32
N PHE A 66 -17.09 -16.00 -6.55
CA PHE A 66 -17.78 -16.49 -7.72
C PHE A 66 -18.09 -17.99 -7.62
N ALA A 67 -17.14 -18.82 -7.18
CA ALA A 67 -17.35 -20.25 -6.97
C ALA A 67 -18.44 -20.52 -5.91
N ALA A 68 -18.42 -19.79 -4.79
CA ALA A 68 -19.41 -19.93 -3.72
C ALA A 68 -20.82 -19.48 -4.16
N LEU A 69 -20.91 -18.43 -4.99
CA LEU A 69 -22.16 -17.94 -5.55
C LEU A 69 -22.71 -18.89 -6.63
N SER A 70 -21.89 -19.28 -7.60
CA SER A 70 -22.28 -20.12 -8.74
C SER A 70 -22.80 -21.50 -8.32
N GLY A 71 -22.23 -22.11 -7.29
CA GLY A 71 -22.74 -23.37 -6.73
C GLY A 71 -24.10 -23.25 -6.01
N LYS A 72 -24.52 -22.02 -5.64
CA LYS A 72 -25.76 -21.75 -4.89
C LYS A 72 -26.86 -21.03 -5.70
N ILE A 73 -26.56 -20.54 -6.90
CA ILE A 73 -27.57 -19.89 -7.76
C ILE A 73 -28.71 -20.86 -8.13
N SER A 74 -28.46 -22.17 -8.20
CA SER A 74 -29.51 -23.18 -8.42
C SER A 74 -30.43 -23.43 -7.22
N SER A 75 -30.03 -23.00 -6.01
CA SER A 75 -30.76 -23.21 -4.75
C SER A 75 -31.30 -21.92 -4.11
N GLY A 76 -31.12 -20.77 -4.78
CA GLY A 76 -31.55 -19.46 -4.31
C GLY A 76 -30.43 -18.68 -3.61
N LEU A 77 -30.34 -17.38 -3.90
CA LEU A 77 -29.36 -16.49 -3.30
C LEU A 77 -29.71 -16.25 -1.82
N ASN A 78 -28.95 -16.87 -0.91
CA ASN A 78 -29.09 -16.61 0.53
C ASN A 78 -28.48 -15.26 0.89
N LEU A 79 -29.14 -14.51 1.78
CA LEU A 79 -28.75 -13.17 2.25
C LEU A 79 -27.29 -13.13 2.73
N GLU A 80 -26.85 -14.18 3.45
CA GLU A 80 -25.48 -14.32 3.96
C GLU A 80 -24.42 -14.37 2.85
N ASN A 81 -24.70 -15.07 1.73
CA ASN A 81 -23.76 -15.13 0.60
C ASN A 81 -23.70 -13.79 -0.14
N GLY A 82 -24.82 -13.08 -0.21
CA GLY A 82 -24.88 -11.72 -0.76
C GLY A 82 -24.04 -10.74 0.05
N PHE A 83 -24.17 -10.77 1.38
CA PHE A 83 -23.34 -9.96 2.28
C PHE A 83 -21.86 -10.33 2.16
N ALA A 84 -21.51 -11.62 2.13
CA ALA A 84 -20.13 -12.06 1.96
C ALA A 84 -19.53 -11.55 0.64
N ALA A 85 -20.29 -11.57 -0.46
CA ALA A 85 -19.86 -11.00 -1.73
C ALA A 85 -19.57 -9.50 -1.61
N VAL A 86 -20.48 -8.72 -1.01
CA VAL A 86 -20.27 -7.28 -0.78
C VAL A 86 -19.00 -7.01 0.03
N VAL A 87 -18.76 -7.77 1.10
CA VAL A 87 -17.55 -7.65 1.92
C VAL A 87 -16.29 -7.92 1.10
N ILE A 88 -16.28 -8.98 0.28
CA ILE A 88 -15.15 -9.32 -0.60
C ILE A 88 -14.85 -8.19 -1.60
N TRP A 89 -15.89 -7.57 -2.14
CA TRP A 89 -15.74 -6.45 -3.08
C TRP A 89 -15.15 -5.22 -2.38
N VAL A 90 -15.64 -4.88 -1.19
CA VAL A 90 -15.10 -3.77 -0.37
C VAL A 90 -13.63 -4.00 -0.04
N VAL A 91 -13.27 -5.20 0.40
CA VAL A 91 -11.87 -5.56 0.69
C VAL A 91 -11.00 -5.47 -0.56
N SER A 92 -11.51 -5.93 -1.71
CA SER A 92 -10.80 -5.84 -2.99
C SER A 92 -10.50 -4.39 -3.38
N ILE A 93 -11.47 -3.49 -3.22
CA ILE A 93 -11.30 -2.06 -3.48
C ILE A 93 -10.24 -1.46 -2.55
N MET A 94 -10.28 -1.78 -1.25
CA MET A 94 -9.29 -1.29 -0.28
C MET A 94 -7.87 -1.73 -0.64
N LEU A 95 -7.69 -2.99 -1.07
CA LEU A 95 -6.38 -3.48 -1.52
C LEU A 95 -5.87 -2.73 -2.75
N LEU A 96 -6.74 -2.43 -3.72
CA LEU A 96 -6.37 -1.64 -4.90
C LEU A 96 -5.97 -0.20 -4.53
N ILE A 97 -6.65 0.42 -3.56
CA ILE A 97 -6.29 1.74 -3.03
C ILE A 97 -4.87 1.74 -2.43
N VAL A 98 -4.49 0.69 -1.71
CA VAL A 98 -3.14 0.54 -1.14
C VAL A 98 -2.08 0.54 -2.25
N VAL A 99 -2.30 -0.24 -3.32
CA VAL A 99 -1.40 -0.26 -4.49
C VAL A 99 -1.31 1.11 -5.13
N TRP A 100 -2.45 1.77 -5.33
CA TRP A 100 -2.49 3.08 -5.96
C TRP A 100 -1.73 4.15 -5.17
N ASN A 101 -1.89 4.16 -3.85
CA ASN A 101 -1.16 5.06 -2.95
C ASN A 101 0.35 4.77 -2.99
N ASN A 102 0.74 3.49 -3.00
CA ASN A 102 2.15 3.11 -3.12
C ASN A 102 2.76 3.59 -4.45
N TRP A 103 2.04 3.44 -5.57
CA TRP A 103 2.45 3.96 -6.88
C TRP A 103 2.61 5.49 -6.87
N LYS A 104 1.71 6.21 -6.21
CA LYS A 104 1.78 7.67 -6.07
C LYS A 104 3.05 8.09 -5.32
N HIS A 105 3.34 7.44 -4.18
CA HIS A 105 4.55 7.71 -3.41
C HIS A 105 5.82 7.33 -4.17
N TRP A 106 5.84 6.17 -4.85
CA TRP A 106 6.96 5.74 -5.68
C TRP A 106 7.30 6.74 -6.79
N ARG A 107 6.29 7.26 -7.49
CA ARG A 107 6.48 8.30 -8.53
C ARG A 107 7.02 9.60 -7.96
N LYS A 108 6.61 10.00 -6.75
CA LYS A 108 7.15 11.19 -6.07
C LYS A 108 8.61 10.97 -5.68
N PHE A 109 8.91 9.85 -5.03
CA PHE A 109 10.27 9.47 -4.63
C PHE A 109 11.23 9.43 -5.82
N HIS A 110 10.83 8.84 -6.95
CA HIS A 110 11.69 8.82 -8.15
C HIS A 110 11.91 10.20 -8.76
N ARG A 111 10.91 11.09 -8.73
CA ARG A 111 11.08 12.49 -9.18
C ARG A 111 12.06 13.23 -8.30
N TRP A 112 11.91 13.11 -6.98
CA TRP A 112 12.87 13.66 -6.01
C TRP A 112 14.29 13.11 -6.25
N LYS A 113 14.44 11.78 -6.38
CA LYS A 113 15.73 11.13 -6.63
C LYS A 113 16.40 11.60 -7.92
N LYS A 114 15.63 11.91 -8.97
CA LYS A 114 16.15 12.50 -10.21
C LYS A 114 16.67 13.93 -9.99
N LYS A 115 15.96 14.76 -9.22
CA LYS A 115 16.40 16.13 -8.89
C LYS A 115 17.70 16.17 -8.10
N GLN A 116 17.93 15.19 -7.21
CA GLN A 116 19.14 15.10 -6.38
C GLN A 116 20.40 14.61 -7.13
N ARG A 117 20.28 14.22 -8.41
CA ARG A 117 21.42 13.76 -9.24
C ARG A 117 21.99 14.87 -10.12
N HIS A 118 21.34 16.03 -10.19
CA HIS A 118 21.80 17.24 -10.86
C HIS A 118 22.25 18.25 -9.80
#